data_AF-A0A7C0YH37-F1
#
_entry.id   AF-A0A7C0YH37-F1
#
_cell.length_a   1.000
_cell.length_b   1.000
_cell.length_c   1.000
_cell.angle_alpha   90.00
_cell.angle_beta   90.00
_cell.angle_gamma   90.00
#
_symmetry.space_group_name_H-M   'P 1'
#
loop_
_entity.id
_entity.type
_entity.pdbx_description
1 polymer ?
#
loop_
_entity_poly.entity_id
_entity_poly.type
_entity_poly.pdbx_seq_one_letter_code
_entity_poly.pdbx_strand_id
1 'polypeptide(L)' 'MYEIMLSGIIAFIVTFLAMPWWIKKAKSTGLVGKDMNKYDKPEVAETGGV' A
#
# COMPACT_ATOMS: atom_id res chain seq x y z
N MET A 1 18.19 20.03 -8.99
CA MET A 1 17.46 19.04 -9.81
C MET A 1 17.72 17.61 -9.34
N TYR A 2 18.99 17.19 -9.19
CA TYR A 2 19.34 15.85 -8.68
C TYR A 2 18.80 15.55 -7.28
N GLU A 3 18.81 16.52 -6.36
CA GLU A 3 18.26 16.34 -5.00
C GLU A 3 16.78 15.93 -5.00
N ILE A 4 15.97 16.58 -5.84
CA ILE A 4 14.53 16.29 -5.95
C ILE A 4 14.34 14.88 -6.53
N MET A 5 15.08 14.52 -7.57
CA MET A 5 15.03 13.18 -8.14
C MET A 5 15.45 12.11 -7.12
N LEU A 6 16.52 12.36 -6.36
CA LEU A 6 17.01 11.45 -5.34
C LEU A 6 15.96 11.26 -4.23
N SER A 7 15.36 12.34 -3.74
CA SER A 7 14.28 12.27 -2.75
C SER A 7 13.06 11.48 -3.25
N GLY A 8 12.69 11.64 -4.53
CA GLY A 8 11.59 10.89 -5.13
C GLY A 8 11.89 9.39 -5.26
N ILE A 9 13.11 9.04 -5.66
CA ILE A 9 13.55 7.64 -5.75
C ILE A 9 13.54 7.00 -4.36
N ILE A 10 14.07 7.69 -3.35
CA ILE A 10 14.08 7.20 -1.97
C ILE A 10 12.65 7.00 -1.46
N ALA A 11 11.76 7.98 -1.65
CA ALA A 11 10.37 7.88 -1.25
C ALA A 11 9.65 6.69 -1.92
N PHE A 12 9.86 6.49 -3.23
CA PHE A 12 9.31 5.35 -3.95
C PHE A 12 9.78 4.01 -3.38
N ILE A 13 11.09 3.87 -3.15
CA ILE A 13 11.67 2.63 -2.60
C ILE A 13 11.14 2.36 -1.19
N VAL A 14 11.12 3.37 -0.33
CA VAL A 14 10.61 3.25 1.05
C VAL A 14 9.15 2.82 1.03
N THR A 15 8.29 3.48 0.25
CA THR A 15 6.88 3.12 0.12
C THR A 15 6.73 1.69 -0.42
N PHE A 16 7.42 1.36 -1.51
CA PHE A 16 7.33 0.03 -2.12
C PHE A 16 7.71 -1.10 -1.15
N LEU A 17 8.77 -0.89 -0.35
CA LEU A 17 9.21 -1.86 0.66
C LEU A 17 8.31 -1.90 1.90
N ALA A 18 7.65 -0.80 2.26
CA ALA A 18 6.71 -0.75 3.38
C ALA A 18 5.35 -1.41 3.07
N MET A 19 4.89 -1.37 1.81
CA MET A 19 3.58 -1.87 1.40
C MET A 19 3.30 -3.34 1.79
N PRO A 20 4.22 -4.31 1.61
CA PRO A 20 3.97 -5.70 2.03
C PRO A 20 3.72 -5.85 3.54
N TRP A 21 4.41 -5.06 4.36
CA TRP A 21 4.17 -5.02 5.81
C TRP A 21 2.80 -4.42 6.10
N TRP A 22 2.46 -3.30 5.45
CA TRP A 22 1.15 -2.66 5.62
C TRP A 22 0.00 -3.58 5.23
N ILE A 23 0.08 -4.24 4.08
CA ILE A 23 -0.94 -5.19 3.61
C ILE A 23 -1.18 -6.30 4.64
N LYS A 24 -0.12 -6.85 5.25
CA LYS A 24 -0.26 -7.85 6.31
C LYS A 24 -0.90 -7.26 7.57
N LYS A 25 -0.47 -6.07 7.98
CA LYS A 25 -1.00 -5.39 9.17
C LYS A 25 -2.47 -5.06 9.02
N ALA A 26 -2.85 -4.43 7.91
CA ALA A 26 -4.23 -4.06 7.58
C ALA A 26 -5.15 -5.29 7.59
N LYS A 27 -4.73 -6.40 6.96
CA LYS A 27 -5.45 -7.68 7.02
C LYS A 27 -5.59 -8.21 8.45
N SER A 28 -4.53 -8.14 9.25
CA SER A 28 -4.57 -8.63 10.64
C SER A 28 -5.44 -7.78 11.57
N THR A 29 -5.67 -6.51 11.25
CA THR A 29 -6.48 -5.59 12.06
C THR A 29 -7.90 -5.41 11.51
N GLY A 30 -8.27 -6.12 10.44
CA GLY A 30 -9.56 -5.97 9.77
C GLY A 30 -9.72 -4.65 9.01
N LEU A 31 -8.64 -3.92 8.75
CA LEU A 31 -8.63 -2.70 7.94
C LEU A 31 -8.61 -3.07 6.45
N VAL A 32 -9.67 -3.75 6.03
CA VAL A 32 -9.85 -4.29 4.69
C VAL A 32 -11.20 -3.88 4.12
N GLY A 33 -11.27 -3.81 2.80
CA GLY A 33 -12.48 -3.51 2.04
C GLY A 33 -12.68 -4.56 0.95
N LYS A 34 -13.91 -4.71 0.47
CA LYS A 34 -14.21 -5.62 -0.65
C LYS A 34 -13.86 -4.93 -1.96
N ASP A 35 -13.10 -5.62 -2.80
CA ASP A 35 -12.92 -5.19 -4.19
C ASP A 35 -14.22 -5.46 -4.97
N MET A 36 -15.05 -4.43 -5.08
CA MET A 36 -16.39 -4.52 -5.67
C MET A 36 -16.39 -4.85 -7.16
N ASN A 37 -15.25 -4.71 -7.83
CA ASN A 37 -15.10 -4.94 -9.27
C ASN A 37 -14.69 -6.39 -9.60
N LYS A 38 -14.48 -7.24 -8.61
CA LYS A 38 -14.15 -8.66 -8.79
C LYS A 38 -15.33 -9.56 -8.44
N TYR A 39 -15.51 -10.65 -9.19
CA TYR A 39 -16.62 -11.60 -9.02
C TYR A 39 -16.73 -12.15 -7.59
N ASP A 40 -15.58 -12.49 -7.00
CA ASP A 40 -15.42 -13.06 -5.67
C ASP A 40 -15.40 -12.02 -4.55
N LYS A 41 -15.36 -10.72 -4.89
CA LYS A 41 -15.34 -9.59 -3.95
C LYS A 41 -14.33 -9.79 -2.80
N PRO A 42 -13.06 -10.09 -3.13
CA PRO A 42 -12.07 -10.43 -2.13
C PRO A 42 -11.79 -9.24 -1.23
N GLU A 43 -11.42 -9.53 0.01
CA GLU A 43 -10.96 -8.50 0.94
C GLU A 43 -9.52 -8.06 0.58
N VAL A 44 -9.36 -6.75 0.41
CA VAL A 44 -8.08 -6.08 0.09
C VAL A 44 -7.74 -5.08 1.19
N ALA A 45 -6.44 -4.86 1.43
CA ALA A 45 -5.99 -3.89 2.43
C ALA A 45 -6.36 -2.46 2.01
N GLU A 46 -6.91 -1.69 2.94
CA GLU A 46 -7.33 -0.30 2.72
C GLU A 46 -6.29 0.69 3.21
N THR A 47 -6.49 1.98 2.91
CA THR A 47 -5.73 3.12 3.47
C THR A 47 -4.20 3.05 3.26
N GLY A 48 -3.73 2.39 2.19
CA GLY A 48 -2.28 2.25 1.93
C GLY A 48 -1.55 3.53 1.48
N GLY A 49 -2.28 4.62 1.25
CA GLY A 49 -1.72 5.93 0.90
C GLY A 49 -1.80 6.98 2.02
N VAL A 50 -2.33 6.60 3.19
CA VAL A 50 -2.35 7.42 4.41
C VAL A 50 -1.08 7.17 5.20
#